data_AF-A0A329ZQ92-F1
#
_entry.id   AF-A0A329ZQ92-F1
#
_cell.length_a   1.000
_cell.length_b   1.000
_cell.length_c   1.000
_cell.angle_alpha   90.00
_cell.angle_beta   90.00
_cell.angle_gamma   90.00
#
_symmetry.space_group_name_H-M   'P 1'
#
loop_
_entity.id
_entity.type
_entity.pdbx_description
1 polymer ?
#
loop_
_entity_poly.entity_id
_entity_poly.type
_entity_poly.pdbx_seq_one_letter_code
_entity_poly.pdbx_strand_id
1 'polypeptide(L)'
;MKITKKTAALFKDNIHQKYAFGTLNKIDSKRALLSLHKGEVSNESIWLLKDDDGNEFAMIPQQILSNLTQTIRHLQDDKFLMNLEREVAAQMPIDMEDAISVALQHIESLRKNDGTLPLLNPAKIARNLRKQYPNLFFNFEEFLAKNIKQ
;
A
#
# COMPACT_ATOMS: atom_id res chain seq x y z
N MET A 1 -9.47 21.05 -3.16
CA MET A 1 -8.52 20.10 -3.76
C MET A 1 -9.32 19.07 -4.56
N LYS A 2 -9.25 19.08 -5.89
CA LYS A 2 -10.07 18.22 -6.76
C LYS A 2 -9.40 16.85 -6.90
N ILE A 3 -9.98 15.83 -6.28
CA ILE A 3 -9.55 14.43 -6.43
C ILE A 3 -9.99 13.98 -7.82
N THR A 4 -9.03 13.59 -8.66
CA THR A 4 -9.23 13.19 -10.06
C THR A 4 -9.96 11.85 -10.17
N LYS A 5 -10.77 11.69 -11.22
CA LYS A 5 -11.68 10.53 -11.45
C LYS A 5 -11.01 9.15 -11.43
N LYS A 6 -9.68 9.06 -11.53
CA LYS A 6 -8.92 7.80 -11.56
C LYS A 6 -8.74 7.19 -10.16
N THR A 7 -8.57 7.99 -9.11
CA THR A 7 -8.56 7.50 -7.72
C THR A 7 -9.95 7.04 -7.27
N ALA A 8 -11.02 7.67 -7.78
CA ALA A 8 -12.39 7.23 -7.51
C ALA A 8 -12.73 5.85 -8.13
N ALA A 9 -12.02 5.42 -9.17
CA ALA A 9 -12.25 4.11 -9.79
C ALA A 9 -11.70 2.95 -8.94
N LEU A 10 -10.55 3.13 -8.30
CA LEU A 10 -9.95 2.11 -7.42
C LEU A 10 -10.79 1.81 -6.15
N PHE A 11 -11.60 2.77 -5.70
CA PHE A 11 -12.55 2.57 -4.59
C PHE A 11 -13.95 2.14 -5.03
N LYS A 12 -14.25 2.15 -6.34
CA LYS A 12 -15.60 1.85 -6.86
C LYS A 12 -15.83 0.36 -7.10
N ASP A 13 -14.79 -0.41 -7.39
CA ASP A 13 -14.99 -1.78 -7.87
C ASP A 13 -15.18 -2.81 -6.74
N ASN A 14 -15.10 -2.44 -5.45
CA ASN A 14 -15.26 -3.42 -4.36
C ASN A 14 -15.86 -2.94 -3.02
N ILE A 15 -16.42 -1.73 -2.94
CA ILE A 15 -17.05 -1.25 -1.68
C ILE A 15 -18.58 -1.15 -1.85
N HIS A 16 -19.19 -2.25 -2.28
CA HIS A 16 -20.56 -2.56 -1.85
C HIS A 16 -20.52 -3.28 -0.49
N GLN A 17 -19.75 -2.77 0.48
CA GLN A 17 -19.83 -3.31 1.83
C GLN A 17 -21.21 -2.95 2.39
N LYS A 18 -22.04 -3.99 2.54
CA LYS A 18 -23.31 -3.88 3.24
C LYS A 18 -22.97 -3.66 4.70
N TYR A 19 -23.34 -2.50 5.24
CA TYR A 19 -23.24 -2.22 6.66
C TYR A 19 -24.53 -2.62 7.33
N ALA A 20 -24.40 -3.36 8.43
CA ALA A 20 -25.51 -3.68 9.30
C ALA A 20 -25.33 -2.92 10.62
N PHE A 21 -26.44 -2.44 11.17
CA PHE A 21 -26.45 -1.63 12.39
C PHE A 21 -27.22 -2.36 13.46
N GLY A 22 -26.71 -2.35 14.69
CA GLY A 22 -27.34 -3.04 15.80
C GLY A 22 -27.00 -2.47 17.16
N THR A 23 -27.59 -3.08 18.18
CA THR A 23 -27.33 -2.84 19.59
C THR A 23 -26.66 -4.05 20.21
N LEU A 24 -25.77 -3.80 21.18
CA LEU A 24 -25.07 -4.82 21.94
C LEU A 24 -25.50 -4.72 23.41
N ASN A 25 -26.34 -5.65 23.83
CA ASN A 25 -26.86 -5.69 25.19
C ASN A 25 -26.07 -6.72 26.00
N LYS A 26 -25.35 -6.28 27.03
CA LYS A 26 -24.56 -7.19 27.89
C LYS A 26 -25.53 -7.98 28.79
N ILE A 27 -25.49 -9.31 28.72
CA ILE A 27 -26.30 -10.19 29.58
C ILE A 27 -25.52 -10.49 30.87
N ASP A 28 -24.23 -10.81 30.74
CA ASP A 28 -23.30 -10.99 31.85
C ASP A 28 -21.86 -10.74 31.39
N SER A 29 -20.86 -11.13 32.21
CA SER A 29 -19.44 -10.94 31.90
C SER A 29 -18.92 -11.74 30.71
N LYS A 30 -19.64 -12.74 30.22
CA LYS A 30 -19.24 -13.62 29.11
C LYS A 30 -20.24 -13.66 27.95
N ARG A 31 -21.44 -13.09 28.13
CA ARG A 31 -22.53 -13.16 27.15
C ARG A 31 -23.06 -11.77 26.85
N ALA A 32 -23.23 -11.50 25.57
CA ALA A 32 -23.95 -10.33 25.09
C ALA A 32 -24.92 -10.76 23.98
N LEU A 33 -26.08 -10.08 23.94
CA LEU A 33 -27.05 -10.23 22.87
C LEU A 33 -26.82 -9.16 21.82
N LEU A 34 -26.69 -9.60 20.57
CA LEU A 34 -26.57 -8.73 19.42
C LEU A 34 -27.93 -8.66 18.71
N SER A 35 -28.48 -7.45 18.63
CA SER A 35 -29.76 -7.18 17.98
C SER A 35 -29.55 -6.26 16.79
N LEU A 36 -29.76 -6.75 15.58
CA LEU A 36 -29.64 -5.92 14.37
C LEU A 36 -30.93 -5.14 14.13
N HIS A 37 -30.81 -3.82 13.94
CA HIS A 37 -31.90 -2.94 13.52
C HIS A 37 -31.98 -2.82 11.99
N LYS A 38 -30.86 -3.04 11.30
CA LYS A 38 -30.77 -2.96 9.84
C LYS A 38 -29.73 -3.94 9.32
N GLY A 39 -30.10 -4.69 8.28
CA GLY A 39 -29.26 -5.71 7.67
C GLY A 39 -29.48 -7.11 8.29
N GLU A 40 -28.67 -8.06 7.86
CA GLU A 40 -28.74 -9.46 8.30
C GLU A 40 -27.39 -9.89 8.89
N VAL A 41 -27.41 -10.96 9.68
CA VAL A 41 -26.18 -11.62 10.13
C VAL A 41 -25.61 -12.37 8.93
N SER A 42 -24.67 -11.76 8.21
CA SER A 42 -23.92 -12.38 7.12
C SER A 42 -22.41 -12.22 7.28
N ASN A 43 -21.65 -13.18 6.74
CA ASN A 43 -20.19 -13.13 6.74
C ASN A 43 -19.61 -12.08 5.77
N GLU A 44 -20.47 -11.36 5.06
CA GLU A 44 -20.14 -10.39 4.01
C GLU A 44 -20.37 -8.93 4.46
N SER A 45 -20.88 -8.72 5.67
CA SER A 45 -21.24 -7.41 6.20
C SER A 45 -20.41 -7.03 7.42
N ILE A 46 -20.09 -5.75 7.56
CA ILE A 46 -19.52 -5.20 8.81
C ILE A 46 -20.70 -4.75 9.68
N TRP A 47 -20.69 -5.16 10.95
CA TRP A 47 -21.71 -4.74 11.91
C TRP A 47 -21.19 -3.61 12.79
N LEU A 48 -21.90 -2.49 12.78
CA LEU A 48 -21.66 -1.35 13.66
C LEU A 48 -22.68 -1.41 14.79
N LEU A 49 -22.18 -1.50 16.02
CA LEU A 49 -22.94 -1.80 17.21
C LEU A 49 -22.79 -0.67 18.22
N LYS A 50 -23.84 -0.40 18.98
CA LYS A 50 -23.81 0.52 20.11
C LYS A 50 -24.28 -0.20 21.37
N ASP A 51 -23.55 -0.08 22.47
CA ASP A 51 -24.01 -0.58 23.76
C ASP A 51 -24.92 0.43 24.47
N ASP A 52 -25.56 -0.01 25.56
CA ASP A 52 -26.49 0.80 26.35
C ASP A 52 -25.82 2.05 26.98
N ASP A 53 -24.51 1.97 27.23
CA ASP A 53 -23.69 3.08 27.75
C ASP A 53 -23.27 4.07 26.65
N GLY A 54 -23.63 3.78 25.39
CA GLY A 54 -23.35 4.60 24.22
C GLY A 54 -22.00 4.37 23.57
N ASN A 55 -21.25 3.35 23.99
CA ASN A 55 -19.98 2.96 23.37
C ASN A 55 -20.22 2.29 22.02
N GLU A 56 -19.41 2.66 21.04
CA GLU A 56 -19.49 2.13 19.68
C GLU A 56 -18.49 0.98 19.48
N PHE A 57 -18.97 -0.12 18.90
CA PHE A 57 -18.20 -1.30 18.58
C PHE A 57 -18.38 -1.67 17.10
N ALA A 58 -17.35 -2.26 16.51
CA ALA A 58 -17.43 -2.85 15.18
C ALA A 58 -17.13 -4.34 15.26
N MET A 59 -18.03 -5.17 14.73
CA MET A 59 -17.76 -6.58 14.51
C MET A 59 -17.49 -6.78 13.01
N ILE A 60 -16.32 -7.32 12.71
CA ILE A 60 -15.83 -7.52 11.35
C ILE A 60 -15.61 -9.03 11.16
N PRO A 61 -16.31 -9.67 10.21
CA PRO A 61 -16.00 -11.04 9.82
C PRO A 61 -14.51 -11.20 9.47
N GLN A 62 -13.89 -12.28 9.96
CA GLN A 62 -12.46 -12.53 9.77
C GLN A 62 -12.06 -12.51 8.29
N GLN A 63 -12.90 -13.03 7.40
CA GLN A 63 -12.65 -13.04 5.96
C GLN A 63 -12.56 -11.62 5.39
N ILE A 64 -13.43 -10.71 5.81
CA ILE A 64 -13.39 -9.30 5.38
C ILE A 64 -12.12 -8.63 5.88
N LEU A 65 -11.74 -8.86 7.15
CA LEU A 65 -10.51 -8.31 7.70
C LEU A 65 -9.26 -8.85 6.97
N SER A 66 -9.24 -10.13 6.62
CA SER A 66 -8.17 -10.75 5.83
C SER A 66 -8.08 -10.10 4.44
N ASN A 67 -9.20 -9.96 3.75
CA ASN A 67 -9.23 -9.33 2.41
C ASN A 67 -8.80 -7.86 2.47
N LEU A 68 -9.22 -7.12 3.51
CA LEU A 68 -8.82 -5.73 3.73
C LEU A 68 -7.30 -5.62 3.93
N THR A 69 -6.73 -6.47 4.80
CA THR A 69 -5.30 -6.45 5.07
C THR A 69 -4.47 -6.85 3.86
N GLN A 70 -4.92 -7.81 3.05
CA GLN A 70 -4.29 -8.15 1.77
C GLN A 70 -4.34 -6.98 0.78
N THR A 71 -5.51 -6.36 0.61
CA THR A 71 -5.65 -5.17 -0.24
C THR A 71 -4.74 -4.03 0.19
N ILE A 72 -4.65 -3.76 1.50
CA ILE A 72 -3.75 -2.73 2.04
C ILE A 72 -2.29 -3.03 1.71
N ARG A 73 -1.86 -4.31 1.82
CA ARG A 73 -0.50 -4.72 1.47
C ARG A 73 -0.21 -4.45 -0.01
N HIS A 74 -1.09 -4.90 -0.90
CA HIS A 74 -0.93 -4.63 -2.34
C HIS A 74 -0.83 -3.14 -2.65
N LEU A 75 -1.68 -2.30 -2.04
CA LEU A 75 -1.61 -0.85 -2.21
C LEU A 75 -0.31 -0.24 -1.68
N GLN A 76 0.27 -0.81 -0.61
CA GLN A 76 1.56 -0.38 -0.10
C GLN A 76 2.69 -0.77 -1.05
N ASP A 77 2.66 -1.97 -1.62
CA ASP A 77 3.64 -2.46 -2.58
C ASP A 77 3.61 -1.62 -3.87
N ASP A 78 2.41 -1.39 -4.43
CA ASP A 78 2.21 -0.55 -5.62
C ASP A 78 2.72 0.87 -5.37
N LYS A 79 2.37 1.45 -4.21
CA LYS A 79 2.84 2.78 -3.82
C LYS A 79 4.36 2.82 -3.67
N PHE A 80 4.97 1.76 -3.15
CA PHE A 80 6.42 1.68 -3.04
C PHE A 80 7.07 1.66 -4.42
N LEU A 81 6.59 0.82 -5.34
CA LEU A 81 7.09 0.72 -6.71
C LEU A 81 6.97 2.04 -7.46
N MET A 82 5.80 2.71 -7.40
CA MET A 82 5.62 4.02 -8.03
C MET A 82 6.60 5.07 -7.49
N ASN A 83 6.88 5.05 -6.18
CA ASN A 83 7.86 5.96 -5.60
C ASN A 83 9.28 5.60 -6.07
N LEU A 84 9.62 4.31 -6.15
CA LEU A 84 10.92 3.86 -6.66
C LEU A 84 11.14 4.33 -8.10
N GLU A 85 10.17 4.10 -8.97
CA GLU A 85 10.21 4.57 -10.36
C GLU A 85 10.44 6.07 -10.45
N ARG A 86 9.70 6.86 -9.65
CA ARG A 86 9.88 8.31 -9.61
C ARG A 86 11.29 8.72 -9.18
N GLU A 87 11.84 8.09 -8.14
CA GLU A 87 13.16 8.43 -7.62
C GLU A 87 14.29 7.97 -8.57
N VAL A 88 14.12 6.84 -9.26
CA VAL A 88 15.06 6.38 -10.31
C VAL A 88 15.02 7.32 -11.51
N ALA A 89 13.83 7.70 -11.98
CA ALA A 89 13.68 8.66 -13.07
C ALA A 89 14.35 10.02 -12.75
N ALA A 90 14.28 10.47 -11.48
CA ALA A 90 14.96 11.67 -11.03
C ALA A 90 16.51 11.57 -11.08
N GLN A 91 17.06 10.35 -11.16
CA GLN A 91 18.50 10.12 -11.40
C GLN A 91 18.87 10.10 -12.89
N MET A 92 17.89 10.28 -13.80
CA MET A 92 18.08 10.33 -15.26
C MET A 92 18.73 9.06 -15.81
N PRO A 93 18.03 7.91 -15.76
CA PRO A 93 18.53 6.67 -16.34
C PRO A 93 18.64 6.81 -17.86
N ILE A 94 19.61 6.11 -18.45
CA ILE A 94 19.74 6.00 -19.91
C ILE A 94 18.61 5.11 -20.43
N ASP A 95 18.38 3.98 -19.75
CA ASP A 95 17.26 3.07 -19.97
C ASP A 95 16.51 2.86 -18.65
N MET A 96 15.23 3.24 -18.63
CA MET A 96 14.39 3.17 -17.45
C MET A 96 14.08 1.71 -17.06
N GLU A 97 13.84 0.84 -18.04
CA GLU A 97 13.45 -0.55 -17.77
C GLU A 97 14.62 -1.34 -17.17
N ASP A 98 15.84 -1.13 -17.69
CA ASP A 98 17.06 -1.72 -17.14
C ASP A 98 17.34 -1.21 -15.72
N ALA A 99 17.25 0.11 -15.50
CA ALA A 99 17.50 0.69 -14.18
C ALA A 99 16.52 0.17 -13.13
N ILE A 100 15.23 0.05 -13.46
CA ILE A 100 14.22 -0.51 -12.56
C ILE A 100 14.44 -2.00 -12.33
N SER A 101 14.80 -2.77 -13.36
CA SER A 101 15.10 -4.19 -13.22
C SER A 101 16.25 -4.43 -12.23
N VAL A 102 17.34 -3.65 -12.32
CA VAL A 102 18.45 -3.72 -11.37
C VAL A 102 18.04 -3.24 -9.97
N ALA A 103 17.18 -2.23 -9.87
CA ALA A 103 16.63 -1.77 -8.59
C ALA A 103 15.84 -2.88 -7.88
N LEU A 104 14.99 -3.60 -8.62
CA LEU A 104 14.19 -4.72 -8.11
C LEU A 104 15.08 -5.89 -7.68
N GLN A 105 16.10 -6.24 -8.47
CA GLN A 105 17.09 -7.25 -8.07
C GLN A 105 17.82 -6.85 -6.78
N HIS A 106 18.18 -5.58 -6.63
CA HIS A 106 18.79 -5.08 -5.40
C HIS A 106 17.83 -5.20 -4.20
N ILE A 107 16.54 -4.91 -4.39
CA ILE A 107 15.53 -5.08 -3.35
C ILE A 107 15.40 -6.54 -2.93
N GLU A 108 15.33 -7.46 -3.89
CA GLU A 108 15.27 -8.90 -3.60
C GLU A 108 16.51 -9.41 -2.88
N SER A 109 17.68 -8.83 -3.15
CA SER A 109 18.92 -9.15 -2.42
C SER A 109 18.87 -8.78 -0.93
N LEU A 110 17.99 -7.86 -0.54
CA LEU A 110 17.79 -7.42 0.85
C LEU A 110 16.75 -8.27 1.59
N ARG A 111 16.10 -9.23 0.91
CA ARG A 111 15.12 -10.14 1.52
C ARG A 111 15.82 -11.03 2.53
N LYS A 112 15.28 -11.08 3.74
CA LYS A 112 15.78 -11.94 4.83
C LYS A 112 15.40 -13.39 4.57
N ASN A 113 16.05 -14.30 5.29
CA ASN A 113 15.78 -15.74 5.23
C ASN A 113 14.33 -16.12 5.61
N ASP A 114 13.62 -15.26 6.34
CA ASP A 114 12.20 -15.43 6.66
C ASP A 114 11.25 -14.96 5.54
N GLY A 115 11.79 -14.49 4.41
CA GLY A 115 11.05 -13.98 3.28
C GLY A 115 10.62 -12.52 3.40
N THR A 116 10.92 -11.84 4.51
CA THR A 116 10.53 -10.44 4.73
C THR A 116 11.56 -9.45 4.19
N LEU A 117 11.08 -8.30 3.73
CA LEU A 117 11.92 -7.16 3.35
C LEU A 117 12.07 -6.20 4.54
N PRO A 118 13.25 -5.61 4.77
CA PRO A 118 13.42 -4.55 5.74
C PRO A 118 12.63 -3.29 5.32
N LEU A 119 12.52 -2.29 6.20
CA LEU A 119 11.94 -1.01 5.82
C LEU A 119 12.82 -0.33 4.75
N LEU A 120 12.30 -0.22 3.53
CA LEU A 120 13.01 0.33 2.39
C LEU A 120 12.67 1.81 2.17
N ASN A 121 13.66 2.57 1.69
CA ASN A 121 13.48 3.96 1.27
C ASN A 121 13.80 4.07 -0.23
N PRO A 122 12.80 4.33 -1.10
CA PRO A 122 12.99 4.42 -2.55
C PRO A 122 14.09 5.41 -2.98
N ALA A 123 14.17 6.56 -2.32
CA ALA A 123 15.17 7.58 -2.65
C ALA A 123 16.60 7.15 -2.30
N LYS A 124 16.77 6.40 -1.21
CA LYS A 124 18.08 5.81 -0.86
C LYS A 124 18.48 4.75 -1.87
N ILE A 125 17.54 3.91 -2.30
CA ILE A 125 17.78 2.86 -3.30
C ILE A 125 18.22 3.50 -4.61
N ALA A 126 17.47 4.47 -5.14
CA ALA A 126 17.81 5.14 -6.41
C ALA A 126 19.21 5.81 -6.37
N ARG A 127 19.56 6.47 -5.25
CA ARG A 127 20.90 7.07 -5.08
C ARG A 127 22.01 6.03 -5.01
N ASN A 128 21.79 4.92 -4.33
CA ASN A 128 22.77 3.83 -4.25
C ASN A 128 22.95 3.16 -5.61
N LEU A 129 21.86 2.96 -6.35
CA LEU A 129 21.86 2.39 -7.69
C LEU A 129 22.73 3.21 -8.64
N ARG A 130 22.60 4.55 -8.66
CA ARG A 130 23.46 5.43 -9.46
C ARG A 130 24.94 5.35 -9.09
N LYS A 131 25.25 5.14 -7.80
CA LYS A 131 26.65 4.99 -7.34
C LYS A 131 27.24 3.64 -7.73
N GLN A 132 26.46 2.57 -7.65
CA GLN A 132 26.90 1.21 -7.93
C GLN A 132 26.97 0.91 -9.43
N TYR A 133 26.03 1.47 -10.19
CA TYR A 133 25.88 1.26 -11.63
C TYR A 133 25.81 2.60 -12.38
N PRO A 134 26.88 3.42 -12.34
CA PRO A 134 26.87 4.74 -12.97
C PRO A 134 26.63 4.67 -14.49
N ASN A 135 26.97 3.55 -15.12
CA ASN A 135 26.74 3.29 -16.55
C ASN A 135 25.25 3.21 -16.93
N LEU A 136 24.34 3.03 -15.97
CA LEU A 136 22.89 3.01 -16.22
C LEU A 136 22.28 4.42 -16.24
N PHE A 137 23.05 5.45 -15.86
CA PHE A 137 22.55 6.81 -15.68
C PHE A 137 23.33 7.81 -16.51
N PHE A 138 22.63 8.86 -16.94
CA PHE A 138 23.25 9.93 -17.68
C PHE A 138 24.15 10.78 -16.77
N ASN A 139 25.37 11.03 -17.22
CA ASN A 139 26.33 11.89 -16.52
C ASN A 139 26.47 13.23 -17.25
N PHE A 140 25.75 14.25 -16.76
CA PHE A 140 25.82 15.61 -17.30
C PHE A 140 27.22 16.23 -17.22
N GLU A 141 27.97 15.98 -16.14
CA GLU A 141 29.30 16.55 -15.98
C GLU A 141 30.26 16.00 -17.03
N GLU A 142 30.21 14.69 -17.29
CA GLU A 142 31.03 14.05 -18.31
C GLU A 142 30.64 14.52 -19.72
N PHE A 143 29.34 14.66 -19.99
CA PHE A 143 28.85 15.17 -21.26
C PHE A 143 29.33 16.60 -21.54
N LEU A 144 29.23 17.50 -20.55
CA LEU A 144 29.71 18.88 -20.69
C LEU A 144 31.23 18.95 -20.82
N ALA A 145 31.98 18.16 -20.04
CA ALA A 145 33.44 18.14 -20.10
C ALA A 145 33.97 17.64 -21.46
N LYS A 146 33.27 16.71 -22.12
CA LYS A 146 33.60 16.24 -23.47
C LYS A 146 33.33 17.30 -24.55
N ASN A 147 32.28 18.11 -24.39
CA ASN A 147 31.85 19.08 -25.40
C ASN A 147 32.54 20.47 -25.27
N ILE A 148 33.18 20.78 -24.14
CA ILE A 148 33.94 22.04 -23.95
C ILE A 148 35.42 21.89 -24.38
N LYS A 149 35.90 20.65 -24.58
CA LYS A 149 37.28 20.34 -25.01
C LYS A 149 37.43 20.04 -26.51
N GLN A 150 36.37 20.23 -27.30
CA GLN A 150 36.39 20.23 -28.77
C GLN A 150 36.27 21.66 -29.27
#